data_AF-A0A7W9MS02-F1
#
_entry.id   AF-A0A7W9MS02-F1
#
_cell.length_a   1.000
_cell.length_b   1.000
_cell.length_c   1.000
_cell.angle_alpha   90.00
_cell.angle_beta   90.00
_cell.angle_gamma   90.00
#
_symmetry.space_group_name_H-M   'P 1'
#
loop_
_entity.id
_entity.type
_entity.pdbx_description
1 polymer ?
#
loop_
_entity_poly.entity_id
_entity_poly.type
_entity_poly.pdbx_seq_one_letter_code
_entity_poly.pdbx_strand_id
1 'polypeptide(L)'
;MTGTTALKSPKITLDRFPLDVVRDLAITNGVCVRPILNRVLDTETGTERVVGVSCGATLASKCPPCAEANRRLRMQQCREGWHRDTEVEAPELDADLEDDLTDDTDDTEDSDEEESPGDETARRVRSTRRRQDAPDLPRLPMDKRTVGTSFHAPNGKTYRPSMFLTLTCDSYGPTHRLPYRVPGKGLVPCGCGVHHGQDSPLLSTPLDPDTYDYRRAALDALHFAKGVDRFIQNLRRCAGYKAQYFAVVEPQKRLAPHLHMAVRGTIPRDTVRQVLNATYHQVWWPAHETPLYGPETGQDLPVWDELAERFLDPATGVLLPTWDAALDDLAVDEEARPAHVVRFGAQLDYKGIVADDDTGKHSKVGRAIGYLTKYLGKAISETFGDDPDDLHPAQLDHMIRLHQHVKVLPCSPTCANWLLYGITPKDADGNVIPGACDSKAHDRQHLGIGGRRVLVSRQWTGKTLTDHRADRAEVVRQTLAAAGVEMEDQGALSVTQNTSDDEQPRFIWTPIRPGDEDVPTHKEVMAYAITKRIRWRTDYEQAKQRARDGTPPPDTPIRQLTIAPPTWRHDTGGHQSWIGC
;
A
#
# COMPACT_ATOMS: atom_id res chain seq x y z
N MET A 1 49.83 -8.84 -34.59
CA MET A 1 50.01 -7.91 -33.44
C MET A 1 49.06 -6.74 -33.63
N THR A 2 47.84 -6.86 -33.13
CA THR A 2 46.81 -5.81 -33.15
C THR A 2 46.29 -5.72 -31.73
N GLY A 3 46.86 -4.80 -30.97
CA GLY A 3 46.49 -4.55 -29.58
C GLY A 3 45.09 -3.97 -29.50
N THR A 4 44.17 -4.73 -28.92
CA THR A 4 42.84 -4.26 -28.56
C THR A 4 42.96 -3.30 -27.39
N THR A 5 42.91 -2.00 -27.68
CA THR A 5 42.84 -0.95 -26.67
C THR A 5 41.49 -1.05 -25.96
N ALA A 6 41.45 -1.76 -24.82
CA ALA A 6 40.31 -1.74 -23.93
C ALA A 6 40.12 -0.30 -23.43
N LEU A 7 39.04 0.35 -23.87
CA LEU A 7 38.57 1.62 -23.33
C LEU A 7 38.30 1.42 -21.83
N LYS A 8 39.27 1.75 -20.98
CA LYS A 8 39.07 1.89 -19.54
C LYS A 8 38.04 2.98 -19.34
N SER A 9 36.79 2.60 -19.05
CA SER A 9 35.78 3.54 -18.57
C SER A 9 36.36 4.27 -17.36
N PRO A 10 36.31 5.61 -17.30
CA PRO A 10 36.80 6.34 -16.14
C PRO A 10 36.01 5.86 -14.92
N LYS A 11 36.69 5.27 -13.93
CA LYS A 11 36.12 5.08 -12.60
C LYS A 11 35.82 6.49 -12.08
N ILE A 12 34.57 6.93 -12.23
CA ILE A 12 34.08 8.09 -11.50
C ILE A 12 34.11 7.64 -10.04
N THR A 13 35.13 8.06 -9.31
CA THR A 13 35.22 7.82 -7.87
C THR A 13 34.21 8.76 -7.21
N LEU A 14 32.97 8.26 -7.08
CA LEU A 14 31.86 8.97 -6.45
C LEU A 14 32.06 9.16 -4.94
N ASP A 15 33.04 8.45 -4.36
CA ASP A 15 33.55 8.60 -3.00
C ASP A 15 34.06 10.01 -2.69
N ARG A 16 34.51 10.78 -3.69
CA ARG A 16 35.02 12.14 -3.52
C ARG A 16 33.93 13.20 -3.37
N PHE A 17 32.68 12.89 -3.70
CA PHE A 17 31.57 13.85 -3.63
C PHE A 17 30.88 13.85 -2.26
N PRO A 18 30.33 14.98 -1.79
CA PRO A 18 29.47 15.02 -0.60
C PRO A 18 28.29 14.03 -0.65
N LEU A 19 27.82 13.58 0.52
CA LEU A 19 26.79 12.52 0.62
C LEU A 19 25.45 12.93 0.00
N ASP A 20 25.06 14.19 0.15
CA ASP A 20 23.89 14.81 -0.50
C ASP A 20 24.00 14.73 -2.02
N VAL A 21 25.15 15.05 -2.62
CA VAL A 21 25.38 14.92 -4.07
C VAL A 21 25.27 13.47 -4.52
N VAL A 22 25.82 12.52 -3.76
CA VAL A 22 25.68 11.08 -4.06
C VAL A 22 24.23 10.62 -3.95
N ARG A 23 23.48 11.13 -2.96
CA ARG A 23 22.04 10.85 -2.80
C ARG A 23 21.22 11.40 -3.97
N ASP A 24 21.46 12.63 -4.41
CA ASP A 24 20.77 13.21 -5.55
C ASP A 24 21.06 12.46 -6.85
N LEU A 25 22.31 12.02 -7.03
CA LEU A 25 22.69 11.18 -8.16
C LEU A 25 22.02 9.79 -8.07
N ALA A 26 21.91 9.21 -6.87
CA ALA A 26 21.16 7.97 -6.64
C ALA A 26 19.69 8.15 -7.01
N ILE A 27 19.04 9.24 -6.57
CA ILE A 27 17.65 9.56 -6.93
C ILE A 27 17.49 9.65 -8.44
N THR A 28 18.35 10.43 -9.10
CA THR A 28 18.33 10.64 -10.56
C THR A 28 18.46 9.33 -11.34
N ASN A 29 19.26 8.38 -10.83
CA ASN A 29 19.48 7.09 -11.47
C ASN A 29 18.53 5.97 -10.99
N GLY A 30 17.60 6.27 -10.08
CA GLY A 30 16.68 5.30 -9.52
C GLY A 30 17.36 4.22 -8.65
N VAL A 31 18.41 4.61 -7.91
CA VAL A 31 19.15 3.78 -6.94
C VAL A 31 18.67 4.08 -5.52
N CYS A 32 18.55 3.05 -4.69
CA CYS A 32 18.11 3.20 -3.31
C CYS A 32 19.04 4.13 -2.50
N VAL A 33 18.48 5.16 -1.86
CA VAL A 33 19.21 6.09 -0.98
C VAL A 33 19.37 5.60 0.47
N ARG A 34 18.77 4.45 0.80
CA ARG A 34 18.79 3.82 2.12
C ARG A 34 19.06 2.32 1.96
N PRO A 35 20.19 1.89 1.40
CA PRO A 35 20.46 0.47 1.23
C PRO A 35 20.52 -0.24 2.60
N ILE A 36 19.90 -1.42 2.69
CA ILE A 36 20.05 -2.34 3.83
C ILE A 36 21.29 -3.18 3.57
N LEU A 37 22.24 -3.14 4.49
CA LEU A 37 23.51 -3.86 4.34
C LEU A 37 23.36 -5.27 4.89
N ASN A 38 23.74 -6.25 4.07
CA ASN A 38 23.79 -7.66 4.46
C ASN A 38 25.16 -8.23 4.15
N ARG A 39 25.66 -9.06 5.06
CA ARG A 39 26.81 -9.93 4.85
C ARG A 39 26.31 -11.21 4.18
N VAL A 40 26.96 -11.62 3.10
CA VAL A 40 26.61 -12.82 2.34
C VAL A 40 27.81 -13.74 2.29
N LEU A 41 27.66 -14.91 2.88
CA LEU A 41 28.63 -16.00 2.83
C LEU A 41 28.24 -16.97 1.70
N ASP A 42 29.14 -17.16 0.74
CA ASP A 42 29.04 -18.26 -0.24
C ASP A 42 29.66 -19.52 0.39
N THR A 43 28.82 -20.50 0.72
CA THR A 43 29.24 -21.72 1.43
C THR A 43 30.07 -22.67 0.57
N GLU A 44 29.98 -22.59 -0.77
CA GLU A 44 30.83 -23.39 -1.66
C GLU A 44 32.25 -22.82 -1.76
N THR A 45 32.39 -21.49 -1.82
CA THR A 45 33.69 -20.85 -2.02
C THR A 45 34.32 -20.36 -0.72
N GLY A 46 33.57 -20.36 0.39
CA GLY A 46 33.94 -19.73 1.66
C GLY A 46 34.07 -18.20 1.57
N THR A 47 33.65 -17.59 0.47
CA THR A 47 33.85 -16.16 0.23
C THR A 47 32.74 -15.36 0.87
N GLU A 48 33.11 -14.42 1.73
CA GLU A 48 32.19 -13.47 2.34
C GLU A 48 32.26 -12.10 1.65
N ARG A 49 31.09 -11.46 1.51
CA ARG A 49 30.98 -10.10 0.97
C ARG A 49 29.82 -9.32 1.58
N VAL A 50 29.94 -7.99 1.67
CA VAL A 50 28.83 -7.12 2.05
C VAL A 50 28.12 -6.60 0.80
N VAL A 51 26.79 -6.73 0.78
CA VAL A 51 25.92 -6.26 -0.30
C VAL A 51 24.87 -5.28 0.21
N GLY A 52 24.58 -4.26 -0.60
CA GLY A 52 23.47 -3.34 -0.35
C GLY A 52 22.21 -3.79 -1.07
N VAL A 53 21.16 -4.08 -0.31
CA VAL A 53 19.82 -4.39 -0.82
C VAL A 53 18.96 -3.12 -0.75
N SER A 54 18.08 -2.92 -1.73
CA SER A 54 17.14 -1.80 -1.67
C SER A 54 16.22 -1.91 -0.46
N CYS A 55 15.96 -0.81 0.27
CA CYS A 55 15.08 -0.83 1.45
C CYS A 55 13.61 -1.18 1.19
N GLY A 56 13.16 -1.22 -0.06
CA GLY A 56 11.77 -1.54 -0.38
C GLY A 56 10.73 -0.49 0.04
N ALA A 57 11.16 0.67 0.55
CA ALA A 57 10.25 1.71 1.04
C ALA A 57 9.21 2.11 -0.02
N THR A 58 7.95 2.19 0.42
CA THR A 58 6.81 2.56 -0.42
C THR A 58 6.55 4.06 -0.45
N LEU A 59 7.09 4.81 0.52
CA LEU A 59 6.96 6.27 0.62
C LEU A 59 8.15 7.00 0.00
N ALA A 60 7.86 8.00 -0.82
CA ALA A 60 8.85 8.82 -1.50
C ALA A 60 9.63 9.70 -0.52
N SER A 61 9.00 10.19 0.55
CA SER A 61 9.67 10.91 1.65
C SER A 61 10.73 10.06 2.36
N LYS A 62 10.59 8.72 2.36
CA LYS A 62 11.60 7.79 2.89
C LYS A 62 12.66 7.41 1.85
N CYS A 63 12.25 7.04 0.64
CA CYS A 63 13.16 6.68 -0.46
C CYS A 63 12.45 6.85 -1.82
N PRO A 64 12.63 7.99 -2.53
CA PRO A 64 11.94 8.23 -3.80
C PRO A 64 12.16 7.14 -4.86
N PRO A 65 13.38 6.59 -5.02
CA PRO A 65 13.64 5.52 -5.98
C PRO A 65 12.89 4.21 -5.71
N CYS A 66 12.83 3.77 -4.45
CA CYS A 66 12.12 2.54 -4.09
C CYS A 66 10.61 2.73 -4.19
N ALA A 67 10.09 3.89 -3.79
CA ALA A 67 8.68 4.21 -3.90
C ALA A 67 8.21 4.20 -5.36
N GLU A 68 8.97 4.82 -6.27
CA GLU A 68 8.67 4.81 -7.71
C GLU A 68 8.82 3.40 -8.33
N ALA A 69 9.80 2.60 -7.89
CA ALA A 69 9.93 1.20 -8.33
C ALA A 69 8.70 0.36 -7.94
N ASN A 70 8.26 0.46 -6.68
CA ASN A 70 7.04 -0.19 -6.19
C ASN A 70 5.79 0.31 -6.92
N ARG A 71 5.68 1.62 -7.13
CA ARG A 71 4.58 2.23 -7.89
C ARG A 71 4.53 1.70 -9.32
N ARG A 72 5.66 1.58 -10.02
CA ARG A 72 5.74 0.99 -11.37
C ARG A 72 5.33 -0.48 -11.40
N LEU A 73 5.72 -1.25 -10.39
CA LEU A 73 5.31 -2.65 -10.26
C LEU A 73 3.78 -2.76 -10.13
N ARG A 74 3.16 -1.90 -9.30
CA ARG A 74 1.70 -1.83 -9.16
C ARG A 74 0.99 -1.34 -10.43
N MET A 75 1.58 -0.38 -11.17
CA MET A 75 1.05 0.04 -12.48
C MET A 75 1.04 -1.12 -13.50
N GLN A 76 2.04 -2.00 -13.46
CA GLN A 76 2.07 -3.18 -14.30
C GLN A 76 1.01 -4.20 -13.89
N GLN A 77 0.93 -4.53 -12.60
CA GLN A 77 -0.11 -5.41 -12.06
C GLN A 77 -1.51 -4.94 -12.45
N CYS A 78 -1.78 -3.63 -12.34
CA CYS A 78 -3.04 -3.03 -12.77
C CYS A 78 -3.27 -3.24 -14.28
N ARG A 79 -2.25 -2.96 -15.11
CA ARG A 79 -2.33 -3.08 -16.57
C ARG A 79 -2.59 -4.51 -17.03
N GLU A 80 -1.90 -5.49 -16.46
CA GLU A 80 -2.02 -6.91 -16.85
C GLU A 80 -3.41 -7.49 -16.57
N GLY A 81 -4.09 -7.04 -15.52
CA GLY A 81 -5.39 -7.59 -15.14
C GLY A 81 -6.61 -6.84 -15.72
N TRP A 82 -6.51 -5.55 -16.06
CA TRP A 82 -7.71 -4.72 -16.26
C TRP A 82 -8.57 -5.16 -17.45
N HIS A 83 -7.96 -5.33 -18.62
CA HIS A 83 -8.66 -5.70 -19.84
C HIS A 83 -8.39 -7.14 -20.27
N ARG A 84 -8.03 -8.00 -19.30
CA ARG A 84 -7.79 -9.42 -19.56
C ARG A 84 -9.03 -10.06 -20.21
N ASP A 85 -8.78 -10.86 -21.24
CA ASP A 85 -9.78 -11.54 -22.07
C ASP A 85 -9.88 -13.04 -21.82
N THR A 86 -8.93 -13.58 -21.05
CA THR A 86 -8.84 -14.97 -20.62
C THR A 86 -9.16 -15.10 -19.13
N GLU A 87 -9.83 -16.19 -18.77
CA GLU A 87 -10.09 -16.53 -17.37
C GLU A 87 -8.78 -16.78 -16.63
N VAL A 88 -8.82 -16.54 -15.32
CA VAL A 88 -7.72 -16.84 -14.39
C VAL A 88 -8.20 -17.98 -13.52
N GLU A 89 -7.44 -19.06 -13.50
CA GLU A 89 -7.73 -20.21 -12.65
C GLU A 89 -7.83 -19.76 -11.19
N ALA A 90 -8.80 -20.33 -10.47
CA ALA A 90 -8.90 -20.09 -9.04
C ALA A 90 -7.74 -20.83 -8.36
N PRO A 91 -7.11 -20.27 -7.32
CA PRO A 91 -6.16 -21.01 -6.49
C PRO A 91 -6.79 -22.32 -5.98
N GLU A 92 -6.03 -23.43 -5.96
CA GLU A 92 -6.53 -24.76 -5.62
C GLU A 92 -7.16 -24.84 -4.20
N LEU A 93 -6.75 -23.97 -3.28
CA LEU A 93 -7.25 -23.90 -1.89
C LEU A 93 -8.68 -23.32 -1.76
N ASP A 94 -9.24 -22.72 -2.82
CA ASP A 94 -10.43 -21.85 -2.74
C ASP A 94 -11.66 -22.39 -3.51
N ALA A 95 -11.67 -23.66 -3.94
CA ALA A 95 -12.85 -24.21 -4.65
C ALA A 95 -14.14 -24.17 -3.79
N ASP A 96 -13.98 -24.18 -2.45
CA ASP A 96 -15.07 -24.26 -1.46
C ASP A 96 -15.21 -22.99 -0.58
N LEU A 97 -14.34 -21.98 -0.72
CA LEU A 97 -14.45 -20.71 0.01
C LEU A 97 -15.17 -19.66 -0.86
N GLU A 98 -16.50 -19.62 -0.76
CA GLU A 98 -17.27 -18.53 -1.34
C GLU A 98 -16.91 -17.18 -0.68
N ASP A 99 -16.28 -16.31 -1.48
CA ASP A 99 -16.17 -14.85 -1.30
C ASP A 99 -15.29 -14.38 -0.13
N ASP A 100 -14.02 -14.76 -0.19
CA ASP A 100 -13.02 -14.44 0.83
C ASP A 100 -12.36 -13.05 0.58
N LEU A 101 -13.10 -12.00 0.99
CA LEU A 101 -12.54 -10.72 1.44
C LEU A 101 -12.74 -10.54 2.95
N THR A 102 -12.94 -11.64 3.68
CA THR A 102 -12.79 -11.68 5.14
C THR A 102 -11.33 -11.90 5.50
N ASP A 103 -10.47 -10.97 5.11
CA ASP A 103 -9.14 -10.79 5.71
C ASP A 103 -9.34 -10.02 7.03
N ASP A 104 -10.02 -10.67 7.98
CA ASP A 104 -10.15 -10.26 9.39
C ASP A 104 -9.48 -11.34 10.28
N THR A 105 -8.41 -11.96 9.76
CA THR A 105 -7.35 -12.61 10.54
C THR A 105 -6.04 -11.96 10.09
N ASP A 106 -5.61 -11.01 10.92
CA ASP A 106 -4.22 -10.66 11.21
C ASP A 106 -3.15 -11.06 10.16
N ASP A 107 -2.56 -10.05 9.50
CA ASP A 107 -1.24 -10.17 8.88
C ASP A 107 -0.20 -10.30 10.03
N THR A 108 -0.13 -11.47 10.67
CA THR A 108 1.03 -11.96 11.42
C THR A 108 1.60 -13.16 10.67
N GLU A 109 2.67 -12.90 9.91
CA GLU A 109 3.53 -13.97 9.40
C GLU A 109 4.27 -14.60 10.60
N ASP A 110 4.23 -15.94 10.66
CA ASP A 110 5.01 -16.87 11.49
C ASP A 110 4.78 -16.92 13.02
N SER A 111 3.92 -17.87 13.43
CA SER A 111 4.21 -18.72 14.60
C SER A 111 3.57 -20.11 14.41
N ASP A 112 4.39 -21.10 14.11
CA ASP A 112 4.04 -22.52 14.21
C ASP A 112 3.75 -22.86 15.68
N GLU A 113 2.48 -23.02 16.05
CA GLU A 113 2.10 -23.67 17.31
C GLU A 113 1.10 -24.79 17.05
N GLU A 114 1.48 -25.98 17.53
CA GLU A 114 0.72 -27.22 17.44
C GLU A 114 -0.66 -27.08 18.11
N GLU A 115 -1.71 -27.46 17.38
CA GLU A 115 -3.09 -27.52 17.89
C GLU A 115 -3.19 -28.41 19.13
N SER A 116 -3.51 -27.81 20.27
CA SER A 116 -4.05 -28.55 21.43
C SER A 116 -5.52 -28.88 21.18
N PRO A 117 -5.94 -30.16 21.27
CA PRO A 117 -7.29 -30.56 20.91
C PRO A 117 -8.25 -30.29 22.06
N GLY A 118 -9.02 -29.20 21.97
CA GLY A 118 -10.20 -29.03 22.83
C GLY A 118 -10.69 -27.61 23.03
N ASP A 119 -11.30 -26.99 22.01
CA ASP A 119 -12.43 -26.08 22.25
C ASP A 119 -13.29 -25.94 20.98
N GLU A 120 -14.40 -26.68 20.91
CA GLU A 120 -15.44 -26.48 19.90
C GLU A 120 -16.24 -25.21 20.25
N THR A 121 -15.68 -24.02 20.02
CA THR A 121 -16.45 -22.79 20.14
C THR A 121 -17.44 -22.68 18.98
N ALA A 122 -18.72 -22.92 19.28
CA ALA A 122 -19.81 -22.75 18.33
C ALA A 122 -19.76 -21.34 17.71
N ARG A 123 -19.69 -21.26 16.37
CA ARG A 123 -19.63 -20.02 15.60
C ARG A 123 -20.73 -19.04 16.03
N ARG A 124 -20.36 -18.00 16.77
CA ARG A 124 -21.29 -17.00 17.34
C ARG A 124 -21.96 -16.19 16.21
N VAL A 125 -23.22 -16.49 15.92
CA VAL A 125 -24.03 -15.76 14.91
C VAL A 125 -24.58 -14.48 15.53
N ARG A 126 -23.96 -13.35 15.20
CA ARG A 126 -24.39 -12.01 15.68
C ARG A 126 -25.65 -11.53 14.96
N SER A 127 -26.55 -10.88 15.70
CA SER A 127 -27.72 -10.21 15.17
C SER A 127 -27.33 -9.12 14.17
N THR A 128 -27.74 -9.28 12.91
CA THR A 128 -27.62 -8.23 11.90
C THR A 128 -28.98 -7.57 11.73
N ARG A 129 -29.33 -6.63 12.62
CA ARG A 129 -30.56 -5.84 12.45
C ARG A 129 -30.48 -5.09 11.10
N ARG A 130 -31.24 -5.56 10.11
CA ARG A 130 -31.24 -5.01 8.75
C ARG A 130 -31.89 -3.63 8.78
N ARG A 131 -31.23 -2.64 8.19
CA ARG A 131 -31.81 -1.30 8.03
C ARG A 131 -32.88 -1.33 6.94
N GLN A 132 -34.03 -0.71 7.21
CA GLN A 132 -35.19 -0.71 6.30
C GLN A 132 -35.19 0.46 5.31
N ASP A 133 -34.33 1.45 5.50
CA ASP A 133 -34.22 2.64 4.64
C ASP A 133 -33.22 2.47 3.48
N ALA A 134 -32.49 1.36 3.43
CA ALA A 134 -31.58 1.07 2.31
C ALA A 134 -32.38 0.57 1.09
N PRO A 135 -32.14 1.11 -0.12
CA PRO A 135 -32.80 0.63 -1.33
C PRO A 135 -32.57 -0.86 -1.56
N ASP A 136 -33.60 -1.57 -2.02
CA ASP A 136 -33.44 -2.96 -2.44
C ASP A 136 -32.61 -3.04 -3.73
N LEU A 137 -31.64 -3.94 -3.71
CA LEU A 137 -30.72 -4.17 -4.81
C LEU A 137 -31.18 -5.38 -5.64
N PRO A 138 -31.05 -5.33 -6.98
CA PRO A 138 -31.30 -6.49 -7.81
C PRO A 138 -30.32 -7.62 -7.46
N ARG A 139 -30.80 -8.86 -7.44
CA ARG A 139 -29.97 -10.04 -7.26
C ARG A 139 -29.99 -10.87 -8.53
N LEU A 140 -28.84 -10.95 -9.19
CA LEU A 140 -28.66 -11.81 -10.36
C LEU A 140 -28.04 -13.15 -9.95
N PRO A 141 -28.30 -14.25 -10.68
CA PRO A 141 -27.55 -15.49 -10.52
C PRO A 141 -26.04 -15.24 -10.68
N MET A 142 -25.23 -15.83 -9.80
CA MET A 142 -23.78 -15.61 -9.81
C MET A 142 -23.10 -16.53 -10.82
N ASP A 143 -22.50 -15.94 -11.85
CA ASP A 143 -21.59 -16.62 -12.77
C ASP A 143 -20.15 -16.62 -12.18
N LYS A 144 -19.45 -17.76 -12.28
CA LYS A 144 -18.07 -17.91 -11.81
C LYS A 144 -17.05 -17.18 -12.69
N ARG A 145 -17.45 -16.68 -13.87
CA ARG A 145 -16.58 -15.93 -14.76
C ARG A 145 -15.96 -14.71 -14.09
N THR A 146 -14.70 -14.46 -14.41
CA THR A 146 -13.99 -13.26 -13.98
C THR A 146 -13.85 -12.26 -15.10
N VAL A 147 -14.00 -12.66 -16.37
CA VAL A 147 -13.88 -11.76 -17.52
C VAL A 147 -15.17 -11.01 -17.85
N GLY A 148 -15.01 -9.77 -18.33
CA GLY A 148 -16.12 -8.93 -18.79
C GLY A 148 -16.75 -9.45 -20.08
N THR A 149 -18.00 -9.05 -20.33
CA THR A 149 -18.72 -9.38 -21.57
C THR A 149 -18.05 -8.76 -22.80
N SER A 150 -17.98 -9.50 -23.90
CA SER A 150 -17.54 -9.01 -25.20
C SER A 150 -18.70 -8.43 -26.01
N PHE A 151 -18.43 -7.35 -26.73
CA PHE A 151 -19.38 -6.68 -27.63
C PHE A 151 -18.81 -6.65 -29.03
N HIS A 152 -19.62 -7.02 -30.03
CA HIS A 152 -19.24 -7.02 -31.43
C HIS A 152 -19.85 -5.81 -32.12
N ALA A 153 -19.00 -4.96 -32.72
CA ALA A 153 -19.46 -3.83 -33.50
C ALA A 153 -19.68 -4.22 -34.98
N PRO A 154 -20.52 -3.48 -35.73
CA PRO A 154 -20.76 -3.75 -37.16
C PRO A 154 -19.51 -3.73 -38.04
N ASN A 155 -18.44 -3.08 -37.60
CA ASN A 155 -17.13 -3.04 -38.29
C ASN A 155 -16.28 -4.31 -38.04
N GLY A 156 -16.83 -5.34 -37.39
CA GLY A 156 -16.13 -6.58 -37.05
C GLY A 156 -15.22 -6.49 -35.82
N LYS A 157 -15.03 -5.30 -35.22
CA LYS A 157 -14.18 -5.15 -34.03
C LYS A 157 -14.93 -5.66 -32.80
N THR A 158 -14.24 -6.51 -32.04
CA THR A 158 -14.71 -7.01 -30.75
C THR A 158 -14.10 -6.18 -29.64
N TYR A 159 -14.91 -5.69 -28.72
CA TYR A 159 -14.47 -4.89 -27.58
C TYR A 159 -14.89 -5.53 -26.27
N ARG A 160 -14.02 -5.47 -25.26
CA ARG A 160 -14.30 -5.92 -23.89
C ARG A 160 -14.15 -4.73 -22.93
N PRO A 161 -15.17 -3.86 -22.85
CA PRO A 161 -15.11 -2.65 -22.04
C PRO A 161 -15.01 -3.00 -20.56
N SER A 162 -14.22 -2.21 -19.85
CA SER A 162 -14.08 -2.23 -18.40
C SER A 162 -14.40 -0.86 -17.84
N MET A 163 -14.41 -0.70 -16.52
CA MET A 163 -14.79 0.57 -15.89
C MET A 163 -13.74 1.08 -14.93
N PHE A 164 -13.67 2.40 -14.83
CA PHE A 164 -13.00 3.12 -13.78
C PHE A 164 -14.06 3.75 -12.88
N LEU A 165 -13.98 3.45 -11.58
CA LEU A 165 -14.88 3.93 -10.55
C LEU A 165 -14.09 4.73 -9.52
N THR A 166 -14.70 5.79 -9.01
CA THR A 166 -14.20 6.52 -7.86
C THR A 166 -15.29 6.62 -6.79
N LEU A 167 -14.95 6.22 -5.57
CA LEU A 167 -15.81 6.31 -4.39
C LEU A 167 -15.19 7.25 -3.36
N THR A 168 -16.01 8.01 -2.63
CA THR A 168 -15.55 8.86 -1.54
C THR A 168 -16.52 8.74 -0.38
N CYS A 169 -16.02 8.86 0.85
CA CYS A 169 -16.89 9.16 1.98
C CYS A 169 -17.62 10.50 1.76
N ASP A 170 -18.67 10.73 2.53
CA ASP A 170 -19.47 11.96 2.45
C ASP A 170 -18.67 13.19 2.97
N SER A 171 -19.35 14.34 3.06
CA SER A 171 -18.85 15.52 3.77
C SER A 171 -19.12 15.41 5.28
N TYR A 172 -18.19 15.93 6.09
CA TYR A 172 -18.31 16.01 7.55
C TYR A 172 -18.61 17.45 8.03
N GLY A 173 -18.91 18.35 7.08
CA GLY A 173 -19.11 19.76 7.33
C GLY A 173 -18.68 20.61 6.12
N PRO A 174 -19.10 21.89 6.06
CA PRO A 174 -18.74 22.78 4.98
C PRO A 174 -17.21 22.98 4.89
N THR A 175 -16.64 22.83 3.70
CA THR A 175 -15.23 23.12 3.43
C THR A 175 -15.08 24.31 2.48
N HIS A 176 -13.94 24.99 2.56
CA HIS A 176 -13.54 25.96 1.56
C HIS A 176 -13.51 25.32 0.16
N ARG A 177 -14.11 26.00 -0.82
CA ARG A 177 -14.28 25.47 -2.18
C ARG A 177 -13.99 26.52 -3.23
N LEU A 178 -13.72 26.03 -4.44
CA LEU A 178 -13.65 26.87 -5.62
C LEU A 178 -15.02 27.51 -5.89
N PRO A 179 -15.04 28.73 -6.42
CA PRO A 179 -16.28 29.36 -6.85
C PRO A 179 -16.89 28.58 -8.02
N TYR A 180 -18.21 28.54 -8.08
CA TYR A 180 -18.96 27.84 -9.12
C TYR A 180 -20.05 28.74 -9.68
N ARG A 181 -20.40 28.54 -10.95
CA ARG A 181 -21.45 29.32 -11.61
C ARG A 181 -22.80 28.67 -11.38
N VAL A 182 -23.77 29.48 -10.98
CA VAL A 182 -25.17 29.10 -10.92
C VAL A 182 -25.92 29.91 -11.99
N PRO A 183 -26.65 29.25 -12.90
CA PRO A 183 -27.50 29.95 -13.86
C PRO A 183 -28.40 30.98 -13.18
N GLY A 184 -28.38 32.23 -13.65
CA GLY A 184 -29.16 33.35 -13.09
C GLY A 184 -28.60 34.00 -11.82
N LYS A 185 -27.67 33.38 -11.08
CA LYS A 185 -27.04 33.96 -9.88
C LYS A 185 -25.59 34.38 -10.06
N GLY A 186 -24.98 34.04 -11.20
CA GLY A 186 -23.59 34.40 -11.50
C GLY A 186 -22.58 33.49 -10.79
N LEU A 187 -21.39 34.02 -10.52
CA LEU A 187 -20.32 33.32 -9.83
C LEU A 187 -20.59 33.36 -8.33
N VAL A 188 -20.78 32.19 -7.71
CA VAL A 188 -21.03 32.06 -6.28
C VAL A 188 -19.70 31.92 -5.55
N PRO A 189 -19.39 32.78 -4.57
CA PRO A 189 -18.16 32.68 -3.80
C PRO A 189 -18.16 31.46 -2.87
N CYS A 190 -17.02 31.21 -2.25
CA CYS A 190 -16.91 30.28 -1.13
C CYS A 190 -17.81 30.73 0.03
N GLY A 191 -18.18 29.80 0.93
CA GLY A 191 -18.99 30.12 2.12
C GLY A 191 -18.34 31.17 3.04
N CYS A 192 -17.02 31.33 2.98
CA CYS A 192 -16.28 32.40 3.66
C CYS A 192 -16.34 33.77 2.95
N GLY A 193 -17.10 33.91 1.86
CA GLY A 193 -17.24 35.13 1.06
C GLY A 193 -16.15 35.37 0.01
N VAL A 194 -15.10 34.55 -0.03
CA VAL A 194 -13.93 34.74 -0.93
C VAL A 194 -14.05 33.91 -2.22
N HIS A 195 -13.57 34.43 -3.35
CA HIS A 195 -13.38 33.68 -4.60
C HIS A 195 -11.99 33.04 -4.63
N HIS A 196 -11.87 31.82 -4.13
CA HIS A 196 -10.59 31.09 -4.12
C HIS A 196 -10.12 30.71 -5.54
N GLY A 197 -8.82 30.84 -5.79
CA GLY A 197 -8.15 30.22 -6.94
C GLY A 197 -7.76 28.76 -6.65
N GLN A 198 -7.33 28.00 -7.68
CA GLN A 198 -6.94 26.59 -7.54
C GLN A 198 -5.77 26.34 -6.58
N ASP A 199 -4.92 27.34 -6.42
CA ASP A 199 -3.74 27.29 -5.56
C ASP A 199 -4.00 27.89 -4.17
N SER A 200 -5.25 28.25 -3.84
CA SER A 200 -5.58 28.76 -2.51
C SER A 200 -5.29 27.69 -1.45
N PRO A 201 -4.49 28.01 -0.43
CA PRO A 201 -4.12 27.05 0.61
C PRO A 201 -5.30 26.69 1.52
N LEU A 202 -6.36 27.51 1.53
CA LEU A 202 -7.57 27.22 2.30
C LEU A 202 -8.44 26.16 1.63
N LEU A 203 -8.27 25.86 0.34
CA LEU A 203 -9.16 24.92 -0.35
C LEU A 203 -9.21 23.56 0.35
N SER A 204 -10.45 23.07 0.54
CA SER A 204 -10.79 21.80 1.18
C SER A 204 -10.52 21.71 2.69
N THR A 205 -10.04 22.77 3.34
CA THR A 205 -10.09 22.86 4.81
C THR A 205 -11.51 23.21 5.27
N PRO A 206 -11.93 22.87 6.49
CA PRO A 206 -13.22 23.28 7.04
C PRO A 206 -13.40 24.80 7.01
N LEU A 207 -14.63 25.26 6.71
CA LEU A 207 -15.00 26.67 6.85
C LEU A 207 -14.98 27.11 8.31
N ASP A 208 -15.42 26.20 9.17
CA ASP A 208 -15.40 26.34 10.62
C ASP A 208 -14.90 25.01 11.20
N PRO A 209 -13.65 24.97 11.70
CA PRO A 209 -13.09 23.77 12.31
C PRO A 209 -13.84 23.30 13.56
N ASP A 210 -14.52 24.18 14.30
CA ASP A 210 -15.15 23.80 15.57
C ASP A 210 -16.51 23.10 15.36
N THR A 211 -17.13 23.28 14.20
CA THR A 211 -18.39 22.61 13.82
C THR A 211 -18.20 21.47 12.82
N TYR A 212 -16.97 21.18 12.41
CA TYR A 212 -16.65 20.06 11.54
C TYR A 212 -16.66 18.73 12.33
N ASP A 213 -17.37 17.73 11.82
CA ASP A 213 -17.53 16.44 12.50
C ASP A 213 -16.30 15.53 12.31
N TYR A 214 -15.23 15.85 13.05
CA TYR A 214 -13.98 15.09 13.03
C TYR A 214 -14.12 13.68 13.60
N ARG A 215 -15.04 13.48 14.54
CA ARG A 215 -15.31 12.16 15.10
C ARG A 215 -15.84 11.22 14.02
N ARG A 216 -16.87 11.65 13.28
CA ARG A 216 -17.39 10.88 12.14
C ARG A 216 -16.33 10.70 11.06
N ALA A 217 -15.55 11.74 10.76
CA ALA A 217 -14.46 11.66 9.79
C ALA A 217 -13.44 10.57 10.15
N ALA A 218 -13.06 10.48 11.43
CA ALA A 218 -12.15 9.47 11.95
C ALA A 218 -12.75 8.06 11.90
N LEU A 219 -14.00 7.88 12.35
CA LEU A 219 -14.69 6.59 12.30
C LEU A 219 -14.90 6.08 10.85
N ASP A 220 -15.28 6.96 9.93
CA ASP A 220 -15.40 6.62 8.51
C ASP A 220 -14.03 6.25 7.90
N ALA A 221 -12.93 6.85 8.37
CA ALA A 221 -11.58 6.46 7.96
C ALA A 221 -11.17 5.09 8.51
N LEU A 222 -11.36 4.85 9.81
CA LEU A 222 -11.05 3.58 10.49
C LEU A 222 -11.79 2.39 9.87
N HIS A 223 -13.02 2.61 9.44
CA HIS A 223 -13.89 1.56 8.89
C HIS A 223 -14.06 1.61 7.38
N PHE A 224 -13.28 2.43 6.67
CA PHE A 224 -13.42 2.64 5.23
C PHE A 224 -13.31 1.34 4.43
N ALA A 225 -12.34 0.49 4.76
CA ALA A 225 -12.12 -0.80 4.09
C ALA A 225 -13.38 -1.68 4.14
N LYS A 226 -14.02 -1.78 5.31
CA LYS A 226 -15.26 -2.54 5.49
C LYS A 226 -16.40 -2.00 4.60
N GLY A 227 -16.46 -0.69 4.40
CA GLY A 227 -17.39 -0.06 3.44
C GLY A 227 -17.08 -0.47 1.99
N VAL A 228 -15.81 -0.50 1.61
CA VAL A 228 -15.36 -0.93 0.28
C VAL A 228 -15.69 -2.40 0.03
N ASP A 229 -15.47 -3.28 1.01
CA ASP A 229 -15.78 -4.71 0.88
C ASP A 229 -17.28 -4.92 0.65
N ARG A 230 -18.12 -4.21 1.40
CA ARG A 230 -19.58 -4.24 1.19
C ARG A 230 -19.98 -3.69 -0.18
N PHE A 231 -19.31 -2.66 -0.67
CA PHE A 231 -19.55 -2.15 -2.02
C PHE A 231 -19.25 -3.21 -3.07
N ILE A 232 -18.10 -3.89 -2.98
CA ILE A 232 -17.72 -4.95 -3.94
C ILE A 232 -18.67 -6.13 -3.89
N GLN A 233 -19.05 -6.59 -2.69
CA GLN A 233 -20.02 -7.68 -2.51
C GLN A 233 -21.37 -7.34 -3.18
N ASN A 234 -21.87 -6.13 -2.92
CA ASN A 234 -23.11 -5.65 -3.53
C ASN A 234 -22.98 -5.49 -5.05
N LEU A 235 -21.83 -4.99 -5.53
CA LEU A 235 -21.54 -4.83 -6.95
C LEU A 235 -21.56 -6.20 -7.67
N ARG A 236 -20.87 -7.21 -7.13
CA ARG A 236 -20.86 -8.58 -7.67
C ARG A 236 -22.28 -9.19 -7.68
N ARG A 237 -23.03 -9.03 -6.59
CA ARG A 237 -24.42 -9.52 -6.48
C ARG A 237 -25.35 -8.89 -7.52
N CYS A 238 -25.23 -7.59 -7.75
CA CYS A 238 -26.04 -6.87 -8.74
C CYS A 238 -25.59 -7.14 -10.17
N ALA A 239 -24.31 -7.47 -10.38
CA ALA A 239 -23.74 -7.73 -11.69
C ALA A 239 -23.89 -9.19 -12.16
N GLY A 240 -24.02 -10.13 -11.22
CA GLY A 240 -24.13 -11.56 -11.52
C GLY A 240 -22.83 -12.19 -12.01
N TYR A 241 -21.67 -11.63 -11.68
CA TYR A 241 -20.37 -12.25 -11.98
C TYR A 241 -19.29 -11.85 -10.96
N LYS A 242 -18.20 -12.62 -10.90
CA LYS A 242 -17.03 -12.33 -10.05
C LYS A 242 -16.23 -11.13 -10.57
N ALA A 243 -16.79 -9.93 -10.48
CA ALA A 243 -16.12 -8.69 -10.85
C ALA A 243 -14.78 -8.54 -10.11
N GLN A 244 -13.70 -8.60 -10.87
CA GLN A 244 -12.34 -8.41 -10.37
C GLN A 244 -11.96 -6.93 -10.43
N TYR A 245 -11.13 -6.50 -9.50
CA TYR A 245 -10.71 -5.12 -9.41
C TYR A 245 -9.26 -4.95 -8.95
N PHE A 246 -8.71 -3.80 -9.31
CA PHE A 246 -7.51 -3.20 -8.73
C PHE A 246 -7.90 -1.81 -8.24
N ALA A 247 -7.72 -1.54 -6.95
CA ALA A 247 -8.09 -0.27 -6.35
C ALA A 247 -6.98 0.30 -5.46
N VAL A 248 -7.01 1.62 -5.31
CA VAL A 248 -6.07 2.38 -4.50
C VAL A 248 -6.85 3.31 -3.59
N VAL A 249 -6.52 3.25 -2.30
CA VAL A 249 -7.04 4.12 -1.24
C VAL A 249 -6.12 5.31 -1.06
N GLU A 250 -6.68 6.49 -1.24
CA GLU A 250 -6.05 7.78 -1.10
C GLU A 250 -6.98 8.73 -0.34
N PRO A 251 -6.47 9.73 0.37
CA PRO A 251 -7.28 10.83 0.90
C PRO A 251 -7.56 11.86 -0.20
N GLN A 252 -8.75 12.45 -0.16
CA GLN A 252 -9.00 13.69 -0.88
C GLN A 252 -8.40 14.88 -0.10
N LYS A 253 -8.21 16.05 -0.73
CA LYS A 253 -7.78 17.31 -0.07
C LYS A 253 -8.59 17.71 1.18
N ARG A 254 -9.76 17.13 1.44
CA ARG A 254 -10.50 17.34 2.72
C ARG A 254 -10.24 16.25 3.77
N LEU A 255 -9.16 15.48 3.58
CA LEU A 255 -8.74 14.29 4.35
C LEU A 255 -9.76 13.13 4.41
N ALA A 256 -10.87 13.23 3.67
CA ALA A 256 -11.82 12.12 3.56
C ALA A 256 -11.23 10.97 2.71
N PRO A 257 -11.39 9.71 3.15
CA PRO A 257 -10.99 8.55 2.36
C PRO A 257 -11.65 8.52 0.97
N HIS A 258 -10.86 8.15 -0.01
CA HIS A 258 -11.20 8.12 -1.42
C HIS A 258 -10.62 6.85 -2.05
N LEU A 259 -11.39 6.20 -2.92
CA LEU A 259 -10.99 4.98 -3.61
C LEU A 259 -11.03 5.24 -5.11
N HIS A 260 -9.92 4.99 -5.79
CA HIS A 260 -9.88 4.86 -7.25
C HIS A 260 -9.79 3.38 -7.63
N MET A 261 -10.64 2.93 -8.55
CA MET A 261 -10.74 1.51 -8.86
C MET A 261 -10.88 1.25 -10.35
N ALA A 262 -10.03 0.37 -10.84
CA ALA A 262 -10.18 -0.33 -12.11
C ALA A 262 -10.99 -1.61 -11.86
N VAL A 263 -12.12 -1.78 -12.53
CA VAL A 263 -12.94 -2.99 -12.45
C VAL A 263 -13.04 -3.63 -13.83
N ARG A 264 -12.84 -4.95 -13.88
CA ARG A 264 -12.96 -5.72 -15.12
C ARG A 264 -14.45 -5.91 -15.48
N GLY A 265 -14.76 -5.63 -16.74
CA GLY A 265 -16.12 -5.70 -17.27
C GLY A 265 -16.94 -4.43 -17.04
N THR A 266 -18.15 -4.43 -17.60
CA THR A 266 -19.01 -3.25 -17.63
C THR A 266 -20.31 -3.55 -16.90
N ILE A 267 -20.63 -2.70 -15.93
CA ILE A 267 -21.89 -2.73 -15.17
C ILE A 267 -22.63 -1.42 -15.48
N PRO A 268 -23.94 -1.43 -15.75
CA PRO A 268 -24.69 -0.21 -16.05
C PRO A 268 -24.50 0.86 -14.98
N ARG A 269 -24.30 2.12 -15.39
CA ARG A 269 -24.04 3.24 -14.48
C ARG A 269 -25.12 3.40 -13.41
N ASP A 270 -26.38 3.17 -13.78
CA ASP A 270 -27.50 3.27 -12.85
C ASP A 270 -27.47 2.16 -11.80
N THR A 271 -27.08 0.94 -12.17
CA THR A 271 -26.84 -0.16 -11.22
C THR A 271 -25.70 0.19 -10.26
N VAL A 272 -24.58 0.72 -10.75
CA VAL A 272 -23.47 1.14 -9.88
C VAL A 272 -23.91 2.26 -8.91
N ARG A 273 -24.72 3.21 -9.37
CA ARG A 273 -25.28 4.27 -8.51
C ARG A 273 -26.24 3.72 -7.46
N GLN A 274 -27.09 2.75 -7.81
CA GLN A 274 -27.97 2.08 -6.84
C GLN A 274 -27.15 1.32 -5.79
N VAL A 275 -26.13 0.57 -6.22
CA VAL A 275 -25.18 -0.13 -5.33
C VAL A 275 -24.52 0.85 -4.37
N LEU A 276 -24.02 1.98 -4.88
CA LEU A 276 -23.40 3.03 -4.05
C LEU A 276 -24.36 3.52 -2.96
N ASN A 277 -25.58 3.89 -3.35
CA ASN A 277 -26.59 4.44 -2.44
C ASN A 277 -27.10 3.43 -1.41
N ALA A 278 -27.11 2.14 -1.75
CA ALA A 278 -27.56 1.07 -0.86
C ALA A 278 -26.43 0.49 0.01
N THR A 279 -25.17 0.82 -0.25
CA THR A 279 -24.05 0.27 0.49
C THR A 279 -23.84 1.00 1.81
N TYR A 280 -23.84 0.24 2.89
CA TYR A 280 -23.48 0.69 4.23
C TYR A 280 -22.78 -0.44 5.01
N HIS A 281 -22.02 -0.06 6.04
CA HIS A 281 -21.47 -1.00 7.02
C HIS A 281 -21.84 -0.55 8.44
N GLN A 282 -22.48 -1.43 9.22
CA GLN A 282 -22.85 -1.16 10.61
C GLN A 282 -21.77 -1.72 11.55
N VAL A 283 -21.25 -0.86 12.42
CA VAL A 283 -20.27 -1.20 13.44
C VAL A 283 -21.03 -1.49 14.74
N TRP A 284 -21.39 -2.76 14.95
CA TRP A 284 -22.05 -3.24 16.18
C TRP A 284 -21.01 -3.52 17.26
N TRP A 285 -20.44 -2.44 17.78
CA TRP A 285 -19.45 -2.45 18.86
C TRP A 285 -20.02 -1.79 20.10
N PRO A 286 -19.42 -2.02 21.29
CA PRO A 286 -19.76 -1.28 22.49
C PRO A 286 -19.67 0.24 22.29
N ALA A 287 -20.42 0.99 23.09
CA ALA A 287 -20.44 2.44 23.03
C ALA A 287 -19.05 3.01 23.35
N HIS A 288 -18.58 3.94 22.51
CA HIS A 288 -17.26 4.58 22.65
C HIS A 288 -17.33 6.05 22.22
N GLU A 289 -18.43 6.72 22.59
CA GLU A 289 -18.67 8.13 22.26
C GLU A 289 -17.78 9.07 23.08
N THR A 290 -17.63 8.78 24.36
CA THR A 290 -16.88 9.60 25.31
C THR A 290 -15.87 8.71 26.05
N PRO A 291 -14.58 9.05 26.05
CA PRO A 291 -13.61 8.37 26.90
C PRO A 291 -14.01 8.48 28.38
N LEU A 292 -13.85 7.40 29.13
CA LEU A 292 -14.03 7.35 30.57
C LEU A 292 -12.72 7.61 31.31
N TYR A 293 -11.60 7.17 30.75
CA TYR A 293 -10.28 7.23 31.37
C TYR A 293 -9.30 8.11 30.60
N GLY A 294 -8.24 8.54 31.29
CA GLY A 294 -7.09 9.21 30.71
C GLY A 294 -7.08 10.73 30.92
N PRO A 295 -6.01 11.42 30.47
CA PRO A 295 -5.73 12.81 30.84
C PRO A 295 -6.84 13.81 30.50
N GLU A 296 -7.58 13.57 29.41
CA GLU A 296 -8.68 14.46 28.98
C GLU A 296 -9.89 14.41 29.92
N THR A 297 -10.06 13.30 30.66
CA THR A 297 -11.16 13.09 31.61
C THR A 297 -10.77 13.43 33.05
N GLY A 298 -9.46 13.51 33.33
CA GLY A 298 -8.92 13.63 34.69
C GLY A 298 -8.96 12.34 35.51
N GLN A 299 -9.37 11.21 34.92
CA GLN A 299 -9.35 9.89 35.57
C GLN A 299 -8.06 9.12 35.25
N ASP A 300 -7.59 8.32 36.21
CA ASP A 300 -6.44 7.44 36.06
C ASP A 300 -6.72 6.33 35.05
N LEU A 301 -5.69 5.83 34.36
CA LEU A 301 -5.84 4.77 33.35
C LEU A 301 -6.08 3.40 34.02
N PRO A 302 -6.86 2.50 33.40
CA PRO A 302 -7.04 1.14 33.88
C PRO A 302 -5.71 0.41 34.05
N VAL A 303 -5.63 -0.45 35.07
CA VAL A 303 -4.43 -1.23 35.39
C VAL A 303 -4.68 -2.71 35.24
N TRP A 304 -3.65 -3.45 34.82
CA TRP A 304 -3.69 -4.91 34.73
C TRP A 304 -3.64 -5.53 36.13
N ASP A 305 -4.57 -6.44 36.40
CA ASP A 305 -4.53 -7.30 37.58
C ASP A 305 -4.06 -8.70 37.20
N GLU A 306 -2.88 -9.08 37.68
CA GLU A 306 -2.24 -10.37 37.36
C GLU A 306 -3.03 -11.57 37.90
N LEU A 307 -3.81 -11.40 38.97
CA LEU A 307 -4.56 -12.50 39.56
C LEU A 307 -5.84 -12.80 38.78
N ALA A 308 -6.55 -11.76 38.36
CA ALA A 308 -7.78 -11.87 37.57
C ALA A 308 -7.52 -11.95 36.06
N GLU A 309 -6.27 -11.76 35.62
CA GLU A 309 -5.84 -11.66 34.22
C GLU A 309 -6.71 -10.69 33.42
N ARG A 310 -7.05 -9.55 34.04
CA ARG A 310 -7.99 -8.55 33.50
C ARG A 310 -7.62 -7.14 33.93
N PHE A 311 -8.05 -6.17 33.14
CA PHE A 311 -7.94 -4.77 33.53
C PHE A 311 -9.01 -4.39 34.56
N LEU A 312 -8.64 -3.54 35.51
CA LEU A 312 -9.54 -2.95 36.49
C LEU A 312 -9.48 -1.43 36.50
N ASP A 313 -10.56 -0.83 36.99
CA ASP A 313 -10.61 0.59 37.33
C ASP A 313 -9.78 0.84 38.61
N PRO A 314 -8.74 1.70 38.56
CA PRO A 314 -7.82 1.89 39.68
C PRO A 314 -8.44 2.59 40.89
N ALA A 315 -9.52 3.36 40.70
CA ALA A 315 -10.18 4.08 41.77
C ALA A 315 -11.17 3.19 42.55
N THR A 316 -11.81 2.25 41.86
CA THR A 316 -12.87 1.39 42.43
C THR A 316 -12.43 -0.06 42.68
N GLY A 317 -11.38 -0.52 42.02
CA GLY A 317 -10.96 -1.92 42.03
C GLY A 317 -11.86 -2.86 41.21
N VAL A 318 -12.83 -2.32 40.47
CA VAL A 318 -13.79 -3.12 39.69
C VAL A 318 -13.15 -3.57 38.37
N LEU A 319 -13.24 -4.87 38.08
CA LEU A 319 -12.80 -5.43 36.80
C LEU A 319 -13.62 -4.85 35.64
N LEU A 320 -12.94 -4.39 34.59
CA LEU A 320 -13.58 -3.90 33.38
C LEU A 320 -14.24 -5.07 32.62
N PRO A 321 -15.41 -4.88 31.99
CA PRO A 321 -16.03 -5.89 31.15
C PRO A 321 -15.10 -6.33 30.02
N THR A 322 -15.04 -7.64 29.77
CA THR A 322 -14.36 -8.20 28.59
C THR A 322 -15.07 -7.78 27.31
N TRP A 323 -14.35 -7.75 26.19
CA TRP A 323 -14.91 -7.53 24.87
C TRP A 323 -16.18 -8.36 24.59
N ASP A 324 -16.15 -9.66 24.86
CA ASP A 324 -17.28 -10.55 24.56
C ASP A 324 -18.48 -10.29 25.47
N ALA A 325 -18.26 -10.02 26.76
CA ALA A 325 -19.33 -9.60 27.67
C ALA A 325 -19.99 -8.29 27.22
N ALA A 326 -19.19 -7.31 26.78
CA ALA A 326 -19.72 -6.05 26.27
C ALA A 326 -20.52 -6.23 24.97
N LEU A 327 -20.16 -7.21 24.13
CA LEU A 327 -20.94 -7.59 22.95
C LEU A 327 -22.22 -8.38 23.32
N ASP A 328 -22.19 -9.19 24.37
CA ASP A 328 -23.37 -9.90 24.86
C ASP A 328 -24.41 -8.93 25.42
N ASP A 329 -23.96 -7.95 26.22
CA ASP A 329 -24.81 -6.85 26.71
C ASP A 329 -25.45 -6.07 25.54
N LEU A 330 -24.66 -5.78 24.50
CA LEU A 330 -25.17 -5.12 23.29
C LEU A 330 -26.19 -5.98 22.53
N ALA A 331 -26.01 -7.29 22.51
CA ALA A 331 -26.87 -8.21 21.76
C ALA A 331 -28.26 -8.39 22.41
N VAL A 332 -28.32 -8.36 23.75
CA VAL A 332 -29.58 -8.49 24.50
C VAL A 332 -30.36 -7.17 24.59
N ASP A 333 -29.70 -6.03 24.40
CA ASP A 333 -30.36 -4.73 24.34
C ASP A 333 -31.15 -4.57 23.02
N GLU A 334 -32.48 -4.56 23.11
CA GLU A 334 -33.40 -4.37 21.98
C GLU A 334 -33.31 -2.96 21.37
N GLU A 335 -32.96 -1.96 22.18
CA GLU A 335 -32.82 -0.56 21.76
C GLU A 335 -31.40 -0.23 21.28
N ALA A 336 -30.46 -1.17 21.40
CA ALA A 336 -29.09 -0.98 20.96
C ALA A 336 -29.03 -0.57 19.48
N ARG A 337 -28.18 0.42 19.23
CA ARG A 337 -27.88 0.97 17.90
C ARG A 337 -26.43 0.64 17.56
N PRO A 338 -26.09 0.53 16.26
CA PRO A 338 -24.70 0.41 15.88
C PRO A 338 -23.94 1.67 16.32
N ALA A 339 -22.76 1.49 16.91
CA ALA A 339 -21.91 2.59 17.38
C ALA A 339 -21.48 3.52 16.23
N HIS A 340 -21.41 3.00 15.01
CA HIS A 340 -21.18 3.79 13.80
C HIS A 340 -21.79 3.13 12.56
N VAL A 341 -22.11 3.92 11.54
CA VAL A 341 -22.53 3.38 10.23
C VAL A 341 -21.82 4.10 9.09
N VAL A 342 -20.91 3.38 8.44
CA VAL A 342 -20.12 3.88 7.30
C VAL A 342 -20.98 3.94 6.06
N ARG A 343 -20.88 5.05 5.31
CA ARG A 343 -21.50 5.25 3.99
C ARG A 343 -20.58 6.03 3.06
N PHE A 344 -20.79 5.83 1.76
CA PHE A 344 -20.20 6.68 0.75
C PHE A 344 -21.07 7.92 0.48
N GLY A 345 -20.46 9.00 0.05
CA GLY A 345 -21.17 10.17 -0.45
C GLY A 345 -21.83 9.89 -1.81
N ALA A 346 -22.76 10.76 -2.21
CA ALA A 346 -23.51 10.60 -3.46
C ALA A 346 -22.67 10.76 -4.74
N GLN A 347 -21.42 11.24 -4.62
CA GLN A 347 -20.55 11.49 -5.76
C GLN A 347 -19.97 10.19 -6.32
N LEU A 348 -20.31 9.88 -7.57
CA LEU A 348 -19.78 8.76 -8.34
C LEU A 348 -19.12 9.26 -9.64
N ASP A 349 -17.79 9.15 -9.74
CA ASP A 349 -17.10 9.23 -11.03
C ASP A 349 -17.10 7.83 -11.66
N TYR A 350 -17.81 7.70 -12.78
CA TYR A 350 -17.92 6.46 -13.55
C TYR A 350 -17.42 6.73 -14.96
N LYS A 351 -16.45 5.95 -15.41
CA LYS A 351 -15.94 6.00 -16.79
C LYS A 351 -15.87 4.59 -17.35
N GLY A 352 -16.60 4.34 -18.45
CA GLY A 352 -16.37 3.18 -19.29
C GLY A 352 -15.07 3.37 -20.08
N ILE A 353 -14.18 2.39 -20.03
CA ILE A 353 -12.89 2.40 -20.72
C ILE A 353 -12.86 1.18 -21.64
N VAL A 354 -12.56 1.41 -22.90
CA VAL A 354 -12.27 0.37 -23.88
C VAL A 354 -10.76 0.38 -24.07
N ALA A 355 -10.14 -0.81 -24.03
CA ALA A 355 -8.74 -0.92 -24.39
C ALA A 355 -8.56 -0.50 -25.86
N ASP A 356 -7.71 0.50 -26.07
CA ASP A 356 -7.28 0.89 -27.41
C ASP A 356 -6.10 -0.03 -27.82
N ASP A 357 -5.76 -0.06 -29.11
CA ASP A 357 -4.63 -0.87 -29.61
C ASP A 357 -3.28 -0.32 -29.11
N ASP A 358 -3.23 0.96 -28.70
CA ASP A 358 -2.12 1.59 -28.00
C ASP A 358 -2.14 1.26 -26.49
N THR A 359 -1.09 0.59 -26.02
CA THR A 359 -0.90 0.21 -24.61
C THR A 359 0.03 1.16 -23.83
N GLY A 360 0.50 2.22 -24.49
CA GLY A 360 1.44 3.21 -23.97
C GLY A 360 0.88 4.08 -22.84
N LYS A 361 1.75 4.90 -22.23
CA LYS A 361 1.40 5.79 -21.11
C LYS A 361 0.33 6.84 -21.48
N HIS A 362 0.25 7.23 -22.75
CA HIS A 362 -0.66 8.26 -23.23
C HIS A 362 -2.03 7.72 -23.68
N SER A 363 -2.18 6.39 -23.80
CA SER A 363 -3.47 5.74 -24.05
C SER A 363 -4.49 6.03 -22.94
N LYS A 364 -5.78 5.82 -23.22
CA LYS A 364 -6.84 6.00 -22.20
C LYS A 364 -6.58 5.13 -20.96
N VAL A 365 -6.22 3.87 -21.17
CA VAL A 365 -5.87 2.92 -20.11
C VAL A 365 -4.62 3.38 -19.37
N GLY A 366 -3.56 3.75 -20.09
CA GLY A 366 -2.31 4.23 -19.50
C GLY A 366 -2.48 5.48 -18.63
N ARG A 367 -3.29 6.44 -19.09
CA ARG A 367 -3.65 7.64 -18.32
C ARG A 367 -4.47 7.30 -17.08
N ALA A 368 -5.45 6.40 -17.20
CA ALA A 368 -6.29 5.99 -16.08
C ALA A 368 -5.47 5.24 -15.01
N ILE A 369 -4.56 4.33 -15.40
CA ILE A 369 -3.63 3.68 -14.47
C ILE A 369 -2.69 4.70 -13.82
N GLY A 370 -2.19 5.66 -14.59
CA GLY A 370 -1.35 6.75 -14.08
C GLY A 370 -2.08 7.59 -13.02
N TYR A 371 -3.38 7.85 -13.21
CA TYR A 371 -4.23 8.54 -12.25
C TYR A 371 -4.51 7.68 -11.01
N LEU A 372 -4.89 6.41 -11.21
CA LEU A 372 -5.19 5.46 -10.13
C LEU A 372 -4.01 5.25 -9.18
N THR A 373 -2.78 5.28 -9.71
CA THR A 373 -1.55 5.05 -8.93
C THR A 373 -0.83 6.34 -8.53
N LYS A 374 -1.44 7.51 -8.74
CA LYS A 374 -0.77 8.81 -8.67
C LYS A 374 -0.11 9.07 -7.31
N TYR A 375 -0.77 8.73 -6.20
CA TYR A 375 -0.29 9.05 -4.85
C TYR A 375 0.08 7.81 -4.02
N LEU A 376 0.38 6.68 -4.68
CA LEU A 376 0.91 5.50 -3.98
C LEU A 376 2.22 5.74 -3.25
N GLY A 377 3.02 6.70 -3.72
CA GLY A 377 4.29 7.07 -3.10
C GLY A 377 4.18 8.11 -1.98
N LYS A 378 2.99 8.64 -1.71
CA LYS A 378 2.77 9.68 -0.69
C LYS A 378 2.10 9.11 0.54
N ALA A 379 2.39 9.62 1.73
CA ALA A 379 1.59 9.29 2.91
C ALA A 379 0.15 9.85 2.77
N ILE A 380 -0.80 9.32 3.56
CA ILE A 380 -2.17 9.84 3.57
C ILE A 380 -2.16 11.30 4.08
N SER A 381 -1.35 11.61 5.08
CA SER A 381 -1.22 12.99 5.56
C SER A 381 -0.62 13.98 4.57
N GLU A 382 0.11 13.52 3.55
CA GLU A 382 0.83 14.37 2.59
C GLU A 382 -0.11 14.93 1.47
N THR A 383 -1.41 15.02 1.75
CA THR A 383 -2.41 15.47 0.76
C THR A 383 -2.27 16.95 0.42
N PHE A 384 -1.91 17.77 1.42
CA PHE A 384 -1.75 19.21 1.27
C PHE A 384 -0.35 19.61 0.81
N GLY A 385 0.65 18.78 1.11
CA GLY A 385 2.05 19.03 0.87
C GLY A 385 2.88 17.95 1.57
N ASP A 386 4.15 17.84 1.17
CA ASP A 386 5.05 16.81 1.69
C ASP A 386 5.89 17.33 2.88
N ASP A 387 5.95 18.66 3.08
CA ASP A 387 6.63 19.33 4.19
C ASP A 387 5.61 20.01 5.11
N PRO A 388 5.51 19.62 6.40
CA PRO A 388 4.67 20.27 7.39
C PRO A 388 4.94 21.77 7.57
N ASP A 389 6.19 22.22 7.41
CA ASP A 389 6.58 23.62 7.61
C ASP A 389 6.08 24.52 6.46
N ASP A 390 5.79 23.92 5.30
CA ASP A 390 5.17 24.59 4.16
C ASP A 390 3.63 24.59 4.21
N LEU A 391 3.03 23.90 5.19
CA LEU A 391 1.58 23.83 5.31
C LEU A 391 0.99 25.12 5.87
N HIS A 392 -0.11 25.56 5.25
CA HIS A 392 -0.86 26.69 5.78
C HIS A 392 -1.48 26.31 7.14
N PRO A 393 -1.55 27.22 8.14
CA PRO A 393 -2.05 26.92 9.48
C PRO A 393 -3.42 26.21 9.51
N ALA A 394 -4.35 26.61 8.63
CA ALA A 394 -5.66 25.96 8.50
C ALA A 394 -5.60 24.48 8.03
N GLN A 395 -4.63 24.12 7.18
CA GLN A 395 -4.43 22.74 6.73
C GLN A 395 -3.81 21.90 7.87
N LEU A 396 -2.86 22.48 8.58
CA LEU A 396 -2.21 21.87 9.73
C LEU A 396 -3.22 21.62 10.87
N ASP A 397 -4.03 22.63 11.23
CA ASP A 397 -5.10 22.52 12.22
C ASP A 397 -6.12 21.44 11.84
N HIS A 398 -6.55 21.41 10.58
CA HIS A 398 -7.46 20.38 10.09
C HIS A 398 -6.91 18.96 10.24
N MET A 399 -5.64 18.75 9.89
CA MET A 399 -4.98 17.46 10.06
C MET A 399 -4.79 17.08 11.53
N ILE A 400 -4.39 18.03 12.39
CA ILE A 400 -4.20 17.78 13.83
C ILE A 400 -5.52 17.37 14.49
N ARG A 401 -6.62 18.08 14.21
CA ARG A 401 -7.93 17.78 14.78
C ARG A 401 -8.45 16.41 14.34
N LEU A 402 -8.28 16.04 13.07
CA LEU A 402 -8.62 14.69 12.61
C LEU A 402 -7.78 13.63 13.32
N HIS A 403 -6.46 13.86 13.44
CA HIS A 403 -5.55 12.92 14.09
C HIS A 403 -5.86 12.73 15.58
N GLN A 404 -6.24 13.80 16.29
CA GLN A 404 -6.66 13.73 17.70
C GLN A 404 -7.79 12.72 17.92
N HIS A 405 -8.82 12.73 17.05
CA HIS A 405 -9.90 11.75 17.12
C HIS A 405 -9.45 10.34 16.74
N VAL A 406 -8.71 10.22 15.62
CA VAL A 406 -8.20 8.92 15.15
C VAL A 406 -7.33 8.25 16.22
N LYS A 407 -6.54 9.01 16.98
CA LYS A 407 -5.61 8.48 17.97
C LYS A 407 -6.31 7.76 19.13
N VAL A 408 -7.50 8.22 19.54
CA VAL A 408 -8.19 7.72 20.74
C VAL A 408 -9.35 6.78 20.44
N LEU A 409 -9.90 6.81 19.22
CA LEU A 409 -10.99 5.91 18.84
C LEU A 409 -10.48 4.47 18.67
N PRO A 410 -11.25 3.42 19.01
CA PRO A 410 -10.85 2.04 18.76
C PRO A 410 -10.86 1.70 17.26
N CYS A 411 -9.81 1.04 16.75
CA CYS A 411 -9.72 0.64 15.33
C CYS A 411 -10.11 -0.82 15.05
N SER A 412 -10.06 -1.69 16.05
CA SER A 412 -10.31 -3.14 15.98
C SER A 412 -10.83 -3.66 17.34
N PRO A 413 -11.35 -4.90 17.42
CA PRO A 413 -11.68 -5.55 18.70
C PRO A 413 -10.49 -5.66 19.68
N THR A 414 -9.28 -5.83 19.16
CA THR A 414 -8.02 -5.97 19.92
C THR A 414 -7.38 -4.61 20.26
N CYS A 415 -8.00 -3.50 19.87
CA CYS A 415 -7.40 -2.19 20.00
C CYS A 415 -7.28 -1.75 21.47
N ALA A 416 -6.06 -1.42 21.91
CA ALA A 416 -5.77 -0.94 23.26
C ALA A 416 -6.58 0.30 23.69
N ASN A 417 -7.13 1.05 22.74
CA ASN A 417 -7.98 2.20 23.01
C ASN A 417 -9.31 1.82 23.67
N TRP A 418 -9.77 0.56 23.62
CA TRP A 418 -10.96 0.12 24.37
C TRP A 418 -10.85 0.38 25.88
N LEU A 419 -9.63 0.36 26.41
CA LEU A 419 -9.37 0.67 27.82
C LEU A 419 -9.72 2.12 28.17
N LEU A 420 -9.63 3.06 27.22
CA LEU A 420 -10.09 4.43 27.43
C LEU A 420 -11.62 4.50 27.62
N TYR A 421 -12.36 3.51 27.13
CA TYR A 421 -13.81 3.41 27.18
C TYR A 421 -14.30 2.37 28.20
N GLY A 422 -13.41 1.88 29.08
CA GLY A 422 -13.76 0.94 30.14
C GLY A 422 -14.10 -0.46 29.66
N ILE A 423 -13.53 -0.91 28.55
CA ILE A 423 -13.69 -2.26 28.03
C ILE A 423 -12.31 -2.90 27.86
N THR A 424 -12.14 -4.13 28.34
CA THR A 424 -10.94 -4.91 28.06
C THR A 424 -10.95 -5.32 26.59
N PRO A 425 -9.92 -4.96 25.79
CA PRO A 425 -9.83 -5.36 24.39
C PRO A 425 -9.88 -6.89 24.25
N LYS A 426 -10.29 -7.36 23.08
CA LYS A 426 -10.24 -8.80 22.77
C LYS A 426 -8.78 -9.27 22.84
N ASP A 427 -8.56 -10.45 23.43
CA ASP A 427 -7.24 -11.10 23.52
C ASP A 427 -6.18 -10.24 24.24
N ALA A 428 -6.59 -9.31 25.11
CA ALA A 428 -5.68 -8.43 25.82
C ALA A 428 -4.91 -9.15 26.94
N ASP A 429 -3.64 -8.82 27.08
CA ASP A 429 -2.74 -9.27 28.14
C ASP A 429 -2.16 -8.08 28.94
N GLY A 430 -1.28 -8.37 29.90
CA GLY A 430 -0.59 -7.36 30.70
C GLY A 430 0.39 -6.46 29.94
N ASN A 431 0.69 -6.75 28.67
CA ASN A 431 1.54 -5.91 27.82
C ASN A 431 0.75 -4.78 27.14
N VAL A 432 -0.59 -4.85 27.13
CA VAL A 432 -1.44 -3.83 26.53
C VAL A 432 -1.39 -2.54 27.34
N ILE A 433 -1.00 -1.44 26.69
CA ILE A 433 -0.94 -0.12 27.33
C ILE A 433 -2.22 0.68 27.00
N PRO A 434 -3.01 1.12 28.00
CA PRO A 434 -4.21 1.92 27.77
C PRO A 434 -3.97 3.14 26.89
N GLY A 435 -4.70 3.25 25.77
CA GLY A 435 -4.62 4.39 24.85
C GLY A 435 -3.40 4.42 23.92
N ALA A 436 -2.60 3.34 23.89
CA ALA A 436 -1.41 3.22 23.06
C ALA A 436 -1.50 2.00 22.14
N CYS A 437 -2.44 2.03 21.19
CA CYS A 437 -2.55 0.99 20.17
C CYS A 437 -1.48 1.16 19.09
N ASP A 438 -0.74 0.08 18.80
CA ASP A 438 0.35 0.06 17.82
C ASP A 438 -0.10 0.02 16.36
N SER A 439 -1.42 -0.06 16.11
CA SER A 439 -1.96 -0.02 14.76
C SER A 439 -1.57 1.29 14.08
N LYS A 440 -0.98 1.17 12.88
CA LYS A 440 -0.63 2.31 12.03
C LYS A 440 -1.85 3.21 11.74
N ALA A 441 -3.08 2.71 11.88
CA ALA A 441 -4.29 3.53 11.78
C ALA A 441 -4.23 4.78 12.67
N HIS A 442 -3.64 4.67 13.85
CA HIS A 442 -3.55 5.75 14.84
C HIS A 442 -2.38 6.71 14.59
N ASP A 443 -1.49 6.40 13.65
CA ASP A 443 -0.38 7.26 13.31
C ASP A 443 -0.82 8.42 12.40
N ARG A 444 -0.03 9.50 12.44
CA ARG A 444 -0.30 10.69 11.65
C ARG A 444 -0.12 10.46 10.15
N GLN A 445 0.66 9.47 9.72
CA GLN A 445 0.90 9.19 8.30
C GLN A 445 -0.30 8.52 7.62
N HIS A 446 -1.12 7.78 8.38
CA HIS A 446 -2.25 6.99 7.87
C HIS A 446 -3.62 7.59 8.19
N LEU A 447 -3.73 8.44 9.22
CA LEU A 447 -4.97 9.19 9.55
C LEU A 447 -6.23 8.32 9.52
N GLY A 448 -6.20 7.17 10.19
CA GLY A 448 -7.31 6.22 10.31
C GLY A 448 -7.28 5.10 9.26
N ILE A 449 -6.47 5.20 8.21
CA ILE A 449 -6.41 4.19 7.14
C ILE A 449 -5.37 3.12 7.50
N GLY A 450 -5.72 2.25 8.45
CA GLY A 450 -4.88 1.16 8.94
C GLY A 450 -4.74 -0.04 7.98
N GLY A 451 -5.56 -0.13 6.94
CA GLY A 451 -5.53 -1.27 6.01
C GLY A 451 -4.42 -1.21 4.95
N ARG A 452 -4.51 -2.14 3.99
CA ARG A 452 -3.72 -2.08 2.75
C ARG A 452 -4.23 -0.94 1.88
N ARG A 453 -3.32 -0.11 1.35
CA ARG A 453 -3.68 0.99 0.42
C ARG A 453 -3.94 0.55 -1.01
N VAL A 454 -3.42 -0.61 -1.40
CA VAL A 454 -3.66 -1.21 -2.72
C VAL A 454 -4.47 -2.47 -2.49
N LEU A 455 -5.69 -2.48 -3.03
CA LEU A 455 -6.63 -3.59 -2.92
C LEU A 455 -6.71 -4.26 -4.28
N VAL A 456 -6.36 -5.54 -4.36
CA VAL A 456 -6.33 -6.28 -5.64
C VAL A 456 -7.06 -7.58 -5.45
N SER A 457 -8.01 -7.88 -6.32
CA SER A 457 -8.67 -9.19 -6.29
C SER A 457 -7.66 -10.31 -6.57
N ARG A 458 -7.79 -11.45 -5.86
CA ARG A 458 -6.90 -12.62 -6.03
C ARG A 458 -6.81 -13.06 -7.51
N GLN A 459 -7.95 -13.18 -8.20
CA GLN A 459 -8.02 -13.54 -9.63
C GLN A 459 -7.87 -12.36 -10.59
N TRP A 460 -7.31 -11.22 -10.15
CA TRP A 460 -6.99 -10.10 -11.04
C TRP A 460 -5.93 -10.49 -12.07
N THR A 461 -4.82 -11.08 -11.62
CA THR A 461 -3.79 -11.63 -12.52
C THR A 461 -3.47 -13.09 -12.25
N GLY A 462 -3.84 -13.62 -11.08
CA GLY A 462 -3.37 -14.92 -10.60
C GLY A 462 -1.88 -14.93 -10.21
N LYS A 463 -1.24 -13.76 -10.15
CA LYS A 463 0.19 -13.58 -9.90
C LYS A 463 0.44 -12.81 -8.61
N THR A 464 1.45 -13.22 -7.87
CA THR A 464 2.01 -12.47 -6.74
C THR A 464 2.85 -11.30 -7.22
N LEU A 465 3.20 -10.37 -6.31
CA LEU A 465 4.15 -9.30 -6.65
C LEU A 465 5.54 -9.84 -7.01
N THR A 466 5.93 -10.99 -6.45
CA THR A 466 7.19 -11.66 -6.77
C THR A 466 7.18 -12.14 -8.22
N ASP A 467 6.08 -12.74 -8.67
CA ASP A 467 5.92 -13.15 -10.08
C ASP A 467 5.98 -11.95 -11.02
N HIS A 468 5.29 -10.86 -10.69
CA HIS A 468 5.38 -9.61 -11.46
C HIS A 468 6.80 -9.05 -11.53
N ARG A 469 7.62 -9.22 -10.48
CA ARG A 469 9.05 -8.83 -10.51
C ARG A 469 9.85 -9.77 -11.40
N ALA A 470 9.60 -11.07 -11.35
CA ALA A 470 10.26 -12.07 -12.17
C ALA A 470 9.97 -11.84 -13.66
N ASP A 471 8.71 -11.62 -14.04
CA ASP A 471 8.32 -11.31 -15.42
C ASP A 471 9.06 -10.08 -15.97
N ARG A 472 9.21 -9.04 -15.15
CA ARG A 472 9.98 -7.84 -15.54
C ARG A 472 11.45 -8.14 -15.77
N ALA A 473 12.05 -8.94 -14.88
CA ALA A 473 13.45 -9.33 -14.99
C ALA A 473 13.68 -10.18 -16.25
N GLU A 474 12.73 -11.06 -16.56
CA GLU A 474 12.75 -11.92 -17.73
C GLU A 474 12.66 -11.13 -19.04
N VAL A 475 11.76 -10.14 -19.14
CA VAL A 475 11.69 -9.26 -20.33
C VAL A 475 13.01 -8.53 -20.58
N VAL A 476 13.65 -8.03 -19.52
CA VAL A 476 14.96 -7.37 -19.62
C VAL A 476 16.02 -8.37 -20.09
N ARG A 477 16.03 -9.58 -19.52
CA ARG A 477 16.95 -10.66 -19.88
C ARG A 477 16.82 -11.04 -21.35
N GLN A 478 15.60 -11.26 -21.84
CA GLN A 478 15.32 -11.60 -23.23
C GLN A 478 15.75 -10.49 -24.20
N THR A 479 15.50 -9.23 -23.84
CA THR A 479 15.92 -8.08 -24.65
C THR A 479 17.44 -7.99 -24.78
N LEU A 480 18.17 -8.21 -23.69
CA LEU A 480 19.63 -8.21 -23.68
C LEU A 480 20.21 -9.41 -24.45
N ALA A 481 19.65 -10.61 -24.24
CA ALA A 481 20.05 -11.83 -24.94
C ALA A 481 19.85 -11.69 -26.47
N ALA A 482 18.72 -11.12 -26.91
CA ALA A 482 18.46 -10.87 -28.33
C ALA A 482 19.48 -9.92 -28.97
N ALA A 483 20.14 -9.05 -28.20
CA ALA A 483 21.20 -8.17 -28.66
C ALA A 483 22.62 -8.78 -28.54
N GLY A 484 22.72 -10.05 -28.13
CA GLY A 484 23.98 -10.75 -27.87
C GLY A 484 24.69 -10.28 -26.60
N VAL A 485 23.97 -9.70 -25.64
CA VAL A 485 24.51 -9.30 -24.33
C VAL A 485 24.20 -10.37 -23.29
N GLU A 486 25.25 -11.01 -22.77
CA GLU A 486 25.12 -11.89 -21.61
C GLU A 486 25.03 -11.05 -20.34
N MET A 487 23.87 -11.11 -19.68
CA MET A 487 23.71 -10.58 -18.34
C MET A 487 24.56 -11.36 -17.33
N GLU A 488 25.09 -10.64 -16.34
CA GLU A 488 25.56 -11.24 -15.09
C GLU A 488 24.44 -12.13 -14.48
N ASP A 489 24.79 -13.30 -13.98
CA ASP A 489 23.84 -14.31 -13.49
C ASP A 489 22.83 -13.68 -12.50
N GLN A 490 21.55 -13.70 -12.87
CA GLN A 490 20.48 -13.14 -12.04
C GLN A 490 20.24 -14.00 -10.78
N GLY A 491 20.69 -15.25 -10.77
CA GLY A 491 20.74 -16.12 -9.61
C GLY A 491 21.95 -15.87 -8.69
N ALA A 492 22.85 -14.95 -9.03
CA ALA A 492 24.00 -14.63 -8.18
C ALA A 492 23.52 -14.17 -6.80
N LEU A 493 23.79 -14.99 -5.78
CA LEU A 493 23.33 -14.82 -4.40
C LEU A 493 21.85 -15.16 -4.13
N SER A 494 21.19 -15.96 -4.98
CA SER A 494 19.80 -16.36 -4.72
C SER A 494 19.67 -17.14 -3.42
N VAL A 495 18.69 -16.79 -2.59
CA VAL A 495 18.39 -17.49 -1.32
C VAL A 495 17.91 -18.92 -1.58
N THR A 496 17.37 -19.19 -2.77
CA THR A 496 16.89 -20.51 -3.20
C THR A 496 17.95 -21.33 -3.94
N GLN A 497 19.16 -20.81 -4.10
CA GLN A 497 20.24 -21.56 -4.73
C GLN A 497 20.89 -22.48 -3.70
N ASN A 498 20.91 -23.76 -4.01
CA ASN A 498 21.57 -24.76 -3.18
C ASN A 498 23.00 -25.04 -3.64
N THR A 499 23.81 -25.61 -2.76
CA THR A 499 25.13 -26.15 -3.09
C THR A 499 24.98 -27.32 -4.05
N SER A 500 26.00 -27.51 -4.89
CA SER A 500 26.07 -28.58 -5.87
C SER A 500 26.03 -29.99 -5.27
N ASP A 501 26.45 -30.13 -4.00
CA ASP A 501 26.72 -31.43 -3.38
C ASP A 501 25.69 -31.85 -2.31
N ASP A 502 24.98 -30.94 -1.63
CA ASP A 502 24.22 -31.28 -0.40
C ASP A 502 22.79 -30.70 -0.29
N GLU A 503 22.25 -30.09 -1.35
CA GLU A 503 20.95 -29.36 -1.31
C GLU A 503 20.85 -28.28 -0.21
N GLN A 504 21.96 -27.92 0.46
CA GLN A 504 22.02 -26.87 1.47
C GLN A 504 22.02 -25.48 0.80
N PRO A 505 21.53 -24.42 1.46
CA PRO A 505 21.56 -23.09 0.89
C PRO A 505 23.00 -22.65 0.64
N ARG A 506 23.30 -22.28 -0.61
CA ARG A 506 24.63 -21.80 -1.03
C ARG A 506 24.97 -20.45 -0.42
N PHE A 507 23.98 -19.60 -0.19
CA PHE A 507 24.18 -18.23 0.29
C PHE A 507 23.48 -18.00 1.61
N ILE A 508 24.28 -17.74 2.65
CA ILE A 508 23.77 -17.36 3.97
C ILE A 508 23.81 -15.84 4.09
N TRP A 509 22.65 -15.25 4.37
CA TRP A 509 22.46 -13.80 4.47
C TRP A 509 22.32 -13.39 5.94
N THR A 510 23.22 -12.52 6.40
CA THR A 510 23.22 -12.01 7.77
C THR A 510 23.10 -10.47 7.76
N PRO A 511 22.08 -9.88 8.39
CA PRO A 511 21.98 -8.43 8.53
C PRO A 511 23.19 -7.86 9.27
N ILE A 512 23.75 -6.77 8.76
CA ILE A 512 24.82 -6.03 9.45
C ILE A 512 24.23 -5.32 10.67
N ARG A 513 24.89 -5.45 11.83
CA ARG A 513 24.46 -4.85 13.10
C ARG A 513 25.26 -3.58 13.42
N PRO A 514 24.70 -2.66 14.23
CA PRO A 514 25.48 -1.54 14.76
C PRO A 514 26.69 -2.05 15.54
N GLY A 515 27.89 -1.63 15.14
CA GLY A 515 29.15 -2.04 15.77
C GLY A 515 29.95 -3.10 14.99
N ASP A 516 29.40 -3.67 13.91
CA ASP A 516 30.16 -4.55 13.03
C ASP A 516 31.34 -3.80 12.39
N GLU A 517 32.54 -4.41 12.47
CA GLU A 517 33.76 -3.90 11.83
C GLU A 517 33.80 -4.25 10.33
N ASP A 518 34.66 -3.57 9.56
CA ASP A 518 34.85 -3.78 8.12
C ASP A 518 33.58 -3.63 7.26
N VAL A 519 32.65 -2.77 7.68
CA VAL A 519 31.41 -2.50 6.95
C VAL A 519 31.58 -1.27 6.05
N PRO A 520 31.24 -1.35 4.75
CA PRO A 520 31.26 -0.19 3.87
C PRO A 520 30.26 0.87 4.33
N THR A 521 30.62 2.13 4.12
CA THR A 521 29.70 3.24 4.35
C THR A 521 28.51 3.17 3.39
N HIS A 522 27.35 3.69 3.80
CA HIS A 522 26.19 3.83 2.90
C HIS A 522 26.54 4.58 1.61
N LYS A 523 27.46 5.55 1.69
CA LYS A 523 27.93 6.33 0.54
C LYS A 523 28.62 5.46 -0.50
N GLU A 524 29.53 4.60 -0.07
CA GLU A 524 30.27 3.66 -0.92
C GLU A 524 29.34 2.65 -1.61
N VAL A 525 28.38 2.11 -0.86
CA VAL A 525 27.37 1.20 -1.39
C VAL A 525 26.47 1.88 -2.42
N MET A 526 26.02 3.12 -2.15
CA MET A 526 25.25 3.91 -3.12
C MET A 526 26.07 4.23 -4.37
N ALA A 527 27.32 4.64 -4.22
CA ALA A 527 28.23 4.93 -5.33
C ALA A 527 28.39 3.72 -6.26
N TYR A 528 28.67 2.54 -5.69
CA TYR A 528 28.75 1.29 -6.44
C TYR A 528 27.44 0.98 -7.18
N ALA A 529 26.30 1.10 -6.50
CA ALA A 529 24.99 0.85 -7.09
C ALA A 529 24.64 1.83 -8.22
N ILE A 530 25.04 3.11 -8.11
CA ILE A 530 24.90 4.12 -9.18
C ILE A 530 25.70 3.71 -10.41
N THR A 531 26.99 3.40 -10.25
CA THR A 531 27.84 2.98 -11.37
C THR A 531 27.28 1.73 -12.05
N LYS A 532 26.85 0.73 -11.27
CA LYS A 532 26.22 -0.49 -11.77
C LYS A 532 24.93 -0.17 -12.55
N ARG A 533 24.09 0.73 -12.03
CA ARG A 533 22.81 1.13 -12.65
C ARG A 533 22.98 1.90 -13.95
N ILE A 534 23.93 2.84 -14.03
CA ILE A 534 24.25 3.60 -15.25
C ILE A 534 24.70 2.67 -16.36
N ARG A 535 25.59 1.72 -16.04
CA ARG A 535 26.06 0.71 -16.99
C ARG A 535 24.90 -0.13 -17.50
N TRP A 536 24.12 -0.74 -16.60
CA TRP A 536 22.97 -1.57 -17.00
C TRP A 536 21.96 -0.83 -17.87
N ARG A 537 21.71 0.45 -17.59
CA ARG A 537 20.83 1.28 -18.43
C ARG A 537 21.42 1.51 -19.81
N THR A 538 22.73 1.79 -19.89
CA THR A 538 23.44 1.96 -21.16
C THR A 538 23.36 0.70 -22.01
N ASP A 539 23.65 -0.46 -21.43
CA ASP A 539 23.61 -1.75 -22.10
C ASP A 539 22.19 -2.06 -22.63
N TYR A 540 21.16 -1.80 -21.81
CA TYR A 540 19.77 -2.03 -22.19
C TYR A 540 19.30 -1.11 -23.33
N GLU A 541 19.63 0.18 -23.29
CA GLU A 541 19.25 1.11 -24.37
C GLU A 541 19.99 0.76 -25.67
N GLN A 542 21.27 0.36 -25.61
CA GLN A 542 22.00 -0.13 -26.77
C GLN A 542 21.38 -1.41 -27.35
N ALA A 543 20.99 -2.36 -26.51
CA ALA A 543 20.32 -3.59 -26.93
C ALA A 543 18.98 -3.29 -27.61
N LYS A 544 18.18 -2.40 -27.03
CA LYS A 544 16.90 -1.97 -27.61
C LYS A 544 17.09 -1.25 -28.95
N GLN A 545 18.13 -0.45 -29.09
CA GLN A 545 18.45 0.23 -30.34
C GLN A 545 18.85 -0.77 -31.43
N ARG A 546 19.72 -1.75 -31.13
CA ARG A 546 20.08 -2.83 -32.08
C ARG A 546 18.86 -3.62 -32.54
N ALA A 547 17.98 -3.98 -31.61
CA ALA A 547 16.74 -4.69 -31.92
C ALA A 547 15.81 -3.88 -32.84
N ARG A 548 15.74 -2.55 -32.65
CA ARG A 548 14.98 -1.66 -33.55
C ARG A 548 15.61 -1.54 -34.94
N ASP A 549 16.93 -1.50 -34.99
CA ASP A 549 17.68 -1.32 -36.24
C ASP A 549 17.87 -2.65 -37.02
N GLY A 550 17.40 -3.78 -36.47
CA GLY A 550 17.56 -5.10 -37.08
C GLY A 550 19.01 -5.57 -37.18
N THR A 551 19.90 -5.02 -36.34
CA THR A 551 21.33 -5.37 -36.36
C THR A 551 21.51 -6.77 -35.78
N PRO A 552 22.15 -7.70 -36.52
CA PRO A 552 22.39 -9.04 -35.99
C PRO A 552 23.30 -9.00 -34.75
N PRO A 553 23.13 -9.94 -33.80
CA PRO A 553 24.00 -10.04 -32.65
C PRO A 553 25.45 -10.33 -33.10
N PRO A 554 26.46 -9.85 -32.36
CA PRO A 554 27.86 -10.16 -32.65
C PRO A 554 28.13 -11.65 -32.52
N ASP A 555 29.06 -12.19 -33.34
CA ASP A 555 29.45 -13.61 -33.33
C ASP A 555 30.02 -14.09 -31.98
N THR A 556 30.50 -13.15 -31.15
CA THR A 556 30.92 -13.42 -29.77
C THR A 556 30.00 -12.64 -28.82
N PRO A 557 29.40 -13.30 -27.81
CA PRO A 557 28.54 -12.63 -26.85
C PRO A 557 29.32 -11.54 -26.10
N ILE A 558 28.69 -10.37 -25.95
CA ILE A 558 29.21 -9.28 -25.13
C ILE A 558 28.89 -9.64 -23.69
N ARG A 559 29.89 -10.16 -22.98
CA ARG A 559 29.76 -10.45 -21.55
C ARG A 559 29.78 -9.14 -20.76
N GLN A 560 28.79 -8.91 -19.91
CA GLN A 560 28.89 -7.82 -18.94
C GLN A 560 30.12 -8.07 -18.04
N LEU A 561 31.14 -7.21 -18.14
CA LEU A 561 32.29 -7.26 -17.25
C LEU A 561 31.82 -7.15 -15.80
N THR A 562 32.06 -8.16 -14.96
CA THR A 562 31.77 -8.12 -13.53
C THR A 562 32.51 -6.93 -12.92
N ILE A 563 31.79 -5.92 -12.42
CA ILE A 563 32.41 -5.05 -11.41
C ILE A 563 32.35 -5.90 -10.16
N ALA A 564 33.43 -6.64 -9.88
CA ALA A 564 33.57 -7.34 -8.62
C ALA A 564 33.13 -6.36 -7.52
N PRO A 565 32.12 -6.71 -6.70
CA PRO A 565 31.80 -5.88 -5.56
C PRO A 565 33.12 -5.70 -4.80
N PRO A 566 33.53 -4.48 -4.48
CA PRO A 566 34.74 -4.26 -3.69
C PRO A 566 34.71 -5.18 -2.47
N THR A 567 35.80 -5.94 -2.28
CA THR A 567 36.05 -6.64 -1.02
C THR A 567 36.39 -5.57 -0.01
N TRP A 568 35.40 -5.18 0.78
CA TRP A 568 35.57 -4.23 1.86
C TRP A 568 36.33 -4.94 2.99
N ARG A 569 37.66 -4.91 2.91
CA ARG A 569 38.54 -5.15 4.05
C ARG A 569 39.24 -3.83 4.32
N HIS A 570 39.05 -3.23 5.49
CA HIS A 570 39.98 -2.19 5.88
C HIS A 570 41.27 -2.89 6.29
N ASP A 571 42.36 -2.64 5.58
CA ASP A 571 43.68 -3.04 6.03
C ASP A 571 43.92 -2.36 7.38
N THR A 572 43.82 -3.13 8.47
CA THR A 572 44.41 -2.75 9.76
C THR A 572 45.93 -2.95 9.67
N GLY A 573 46.60 -2.20 8.78
CA GLY A 573 48.04 -2.01 8.83
C GLY A 573 48.33 -0.90 9.84
N GLY A 574 48.85 -1.20 11.03
CA GLY A 574 50.23 -1.65 11.14
C GLY A 574 51.14 -0.42 11.12
N HIS A 575 51.52 0.06 12.31
CA HIS A 575 52.64 0.99 12.47
C HIS A 575 53.85 0.47 11.69
N GLN A 576 54.37 1.24 10.73
CA GLN A 576 55.80 1.41 10.51
C GLN A 576 56.10 2.59 9.58
N SER A 577 57.18 3.28 9.95
CA SER A 577 57.67 4.57 9.49
C SER A 577 58.45 4.53 8.16
N TRP A 578 58.97 5.71 7.77
CA TRP A 578 60.01 6.05 6.77
C TRP A 578 59.45 6.62 5.45
N ILE A 579 59.49 7.95 5.24
CA ILE A 579 60.62 8.80 4.78
C ILE A 579 61.01 8.53 3.31
N GLY A 580 60.88 9.57 2.49
CA GLY A 580 61.93 9.95 1.54
C GLY A 580 61.72 9.68 0.05
N CYS A 581 61.75 10.79 -0.71
CA CYS A 581 61.92 10.97 -2.16
C CYS A 581 60.69 10.92 -3.06
#